data_AF-A0A1H0H6Z7-F1
#
_entry.id   AF-A0A1H0H6Z7-F1
#
_cell.length_a   1.000
_cell.length_b   1.000
_cell.length_c   1.000
_cell.angle_alpha   90.00
_cell.angle_beta   90.00
_cell.angle_gamma   90.00
#
_symmetry.space_group_name_H-M   'P 1'
#
loop_
_entity.id
_entity.type
_entity.pdbx_description
1 polymer ?
#
loop_
_entity_poly.entity_id
_entity_poly.type
_entity_poly.pdbx_seq_one_letter_code
_entity_poly.pdbx_strand_id
1 'polypeptide(L)'
;MELLEVIVDDLFNRLNGTKRQRLKIARKKANPSISLIMKTEFRPTKRVVGRVKNMIFEIYTNDHNPPHFHVTADRYEAKFRIENPILIGGKIPIHSQTVILRWARENQDYLIRVWHECRPRIIEKSS
;
A
#
# COMPACT_ATOMS: atom_id res chain seq x y z
N MET A 1 -14.74 -7.30 3.42
CA MET A 1 -14.34 -6.18 4.29
C MET A 1 -14.84 -4.91 3.63
N GLU A 2 -15.70 -4.17 4.32
CA GLU A 2 -16.30 -2.95 3.81
C GLU A 2 -15.19 -1.90 3.59
N LEU A 3 -15.15 -1.23 2.44
CA LEU A 3 -14.13 -0.23 2.07
C LEU A 3 -13.92 0.82 3.18
N LEU A 4 -14.99 1.11 3.91
CA LEU A 4 -15.05 2.00 5.06
C LEU A 4 -14.21 1.52 6.26
N GLU A 5 -14.07 0.22 6.51
CA GLU A 5 -13.22 -0.30 7.60
C GLU A 5 -11.73 -0.07 7.31
N VAL A 6 -11.31 -0.35 6.08
CA VAL A 6 -9.93 -0.13 5.61
C VAL A 6 -9.53 1.34 5.74
N ILE A 7 -10.44 2.26 5.37
CA ILE A 7 -10.23 3.71 5.49
C ILE A 7 -9.98 4.13 6.94
N VAL A 8 -10.79 3.63 7.87
CA VAL A 8 -10.69 4.00 9.28
C VAL A 8 -9.42 3.46 9.90
N ASP A 9 -9.04 2.23 9.59
CA ASP A 9 -7.83 1.62 10.12
C ASP A 9 -6.57 2.35 9.61
N ASP A 10 -6.53 2.73 8.34
CA ASP A 10 -5.43 3.53 7.77
C ASP A 10 -5.35 4.94 8.40
N LEU A 11 -6.46 5.68 8.47
CA LEU A 11 -6.50 7.00 9.13
C LEU A 11 -6.08 6.94 10.60
N PHE A 12 -6.53 5.90 11.30
CA PHE A 12 -6.23 5.70 12.71
C PHE A 12 -4.74 5.40 12.94
N ASN A 13 -4.16 4.55 12.10
CA ASN A 13 -2.72 4.27 12.13
C ASN A 13 -1.90 5.52 11.82
N ARG A 14 -2.33 6.38 10.88
CA ARG A 14 -1.66 7.66 10.55
C ARG A 14 -1.63 8.65 11.72
N LEU A 15 -2.65 8.63 12.56
CA LEU A 15 -2.79 9.55 13.70
C LEU A 15 -2.21 9.00 15.01
N ASN A 16 -1.56 7.81 15.00
CA ASN A 16 -1.11 7.10 16.20
C ASN A 16 -2.21 7.01 17.28
N GLY A 17 -3.46 6.80 16.85
CA GLY A 17 -4.62 6.87 17.73
C GLY A 17 -4.64 5.76 18.78
N THR A 18 -5.29 6.02 19.91
CA THR A 18 -5.58 5.04 20.96
C THR A 18 -6.88 4.29 20.67
N LYS A 19 -7.02 3.03 21.15
CA LYS A 19 -8.24 2.20 20.94
C LYS A 19 -9.55 2.94 21.29
N ARG A 20 -9.51 3.88 22.24
CA ARG A 20 -10.64 4.74 22.63
C ARG A 20 -10.99 5.79 21.57
N GLN A 21 -10.01 6.36 20.87
CA GLN A 21 -10.22 7.25 19.73
C GLN A 21 -10.82 6.49 18.53
N ARG A 22 -10.43 5.21 18.33
CA ARG A 22 -11.00 4.33 17.29
C ARG A 22 -12.53 4.18 17.40
N LEU A 23 -13.02 3.92 18.62
CA LEU A 23 -14.46 3.79 18.92
C LEU A 23 -15.24 5.11 18.73
N LYS A 24 -14.63 6.26 19.01
CA LYS A 24 -15.26 7.58 18.79
C LYS A 24 -15.39 7.90 17.29
N ILE A 25 -14.38 7.55 16.49
CA ILE A 25 -14.40 7.73 15.03
C ILE A 25 -15.43 6.80 14.40
N ALA A 26 -15.47 5.51 14.81
CA ALA A 26 -16.47 4.55 14.34
C ALA A 26 -17.91 5.02 14.61
N ARG A 27 -18.18 5.69 15.74
CA ARG A 27 -19.49 6.30 16.04
C ARG A 27 -19.82 7.52 15.16
N LYS A 28 -18.85 8.40 14.87
CA LYS A 28 -19.06 9.57 13.97
C LYS A 28 -19.29 9.17 12.50
N LYS A 29 -18.76 8.01 12.08
CA LYS A 29 -18.87 7.42 10.74
C LYS A 29 -20.29 7.04 10.33
N ALA A 30 -21.22 6.91 11.27
CA ALA A 30 -22.64 6.70 10.99
C ALA A 30 -23.33 7.93 10.35
N ASN A 31 -22.62 9.06 10.23
CA ASN A 31 -23.09 10.23 9.48
C ASN A 31 -22.74 10.08 7.97
N PRO A 32 -23.73 10.04 7.07
CA PRO A 32 -23.54 9.81 5.63
C PRO A 32 -22.59 10.82 4.96
N SER A 33 -22.65 12.10 5.33
CA SER A 33 -21.85 13.16 4.71
C SER A 33 -20.36 13.02 5.05
N ILE A 34 -20.05 12.63 6.29
CA ILE A 34 -18.67 12.35 6.71
C ILE A 34 -18.13 11.12 5.97
N SER A 35 -18.97 10.09 5.81
CA SER A 35 -18.58 8.88 5.06
C SER A 35 -18.27 9.16 3.60
N LEU A 36 -18.99 10.10 2.97
CA LEU A 36 -18.79 10.49 1.58
C LEU A 36 -17.51 11.30 1.40
N ILE A 37 -17.30 12.32 2.25
CA ILE A 37 -16.05 13.13 2.27
C ILE A 37 -14.84 12.21 2.53
N MET A 38 -14.97 11.27 3.46
CA MET A 38 -13.90 10.31 3.72
C MET A 38 -13.63 9.44 2.50
N LYS A 39 -14.63 9.01 1.73
CA LYS A 39 -14.40 8.20 0.52
C LYS A 39 -13.77 9.02 -0.62
N THR A 40 -14.09 10.30 -0.75
CA THR A 40 -13.55 11.16 -1.82
C THR A 40 -12.14 11.64 -1.52
N GLU A 41 -11.83 11.95 -0.27
CA GLU A 41 -10.52 12.50 0.15
C GLU A 41 -9.53 11.42 0.59
N PHE A 42 -9.98 10.20 0.87
CA PHE A 42 -9.09 9.13 1.30
C PHE A 42 -8.23 8.63 0.15
N ARG A 43 -6.94 8.96 0.23
CA ARG A 43 -5.91 8.30 -0.56
C ARG A 43 -5.29 7.19 0.29
N PRO A 44 -5.44 5.91 -0.09
CA PRO A 44 -4.83 4.82 0.65
C PRO A 44 -3.31 5.01 0.66
N THR A 45 -2.68 4.82 1.83
CA THR A 45 -1.22 4.97 1.97
C THR A 45 -0.46 3.93 1.15
N LYS A 46 -1.10 2.80 0.85
CA LYS A 46 -0.57 1.71 0.03
C LYS A 46 -1.64 1.12 -0.87
N ARG A 47 -1.21 0.57 -2.00
CA ARG A 47 -2.04 -0.14 -2.97
C ARG A 47 -1.60 -1.59 -3.07
N VAL A 48 -2.53 -2.52 -2.86
CA VAL A 48 -2.28 -3.94 -3.11
C VAL A 48 -2.23 -4.18 -4.62
N VAL A 49 -1.12 -4.71 -5.11
CA VAL A 49 -0.88 -4.98 -6.53
C VAL A 49 -0.96 -6.46 -6.87
N GLY A 50 -0.86 -7.36 -5.89
CA GLY A 50 -0.95 -8.78 -6.15
C GLY A 50 -1.05 -9.61 -4.87
N ARG A 51 -1.49 -10.87 -5.04
CA ARG A 51 -1.46 -11.89 -4.00
C ARG A 51 -0.99 -13.20 -4.63
N VAL A 52 0.01 -13.82 -4.02
CA VAL A 52 0.55 -15.11 -4.46
C VAL A 52 0.78 -15.97 -3.23
N LYS A 53 0.12 -17.13 -3.13
CA LYS A 53 0.13 -17.97 -1.92
C LYS A 53 -0.30 -17.14 -0.69
N ASN A 54 0.50 -17.12 0.37
CA ASN A 54 0.33 -16.30 1.57
C ASN A 54 1.02 -14.94 1.50
N MET A 55 1.50 -14.51 0.33
CA MET A 55 2.22 -13.25 0.14
C MET A 55 1.31 -12.17 -0.43
N ILE A 56 1.34 -10.98 0.16
CA ILE A 56 0.64 -9.79 -0.33
C ILE A 56 1.67 -8.79 -0.85
N PHE A 57 1.47 -8.33 -2.08
CA PHE A 57 2.35 -7.40 -2.77
C PHE A 57 1.72 -6.01 -2.74
N GLU A 58 2.46 -5.02 -2.28
CA GLU A 58 1.95 -3.68 -1.99
C GLU A 58 2.91 -2.58 -2.48
N ILE A 59 2.37 -1.47 -2.96
CA ILE A 59 3.14 -0.26 -3.32
C ILE A 59 2.68 0.87 -2.41
N TYR A 60 3.61 1.53 -1.73
CA TYR A 60 3.31 2.63 -0.83
C TYR A 60 3.42 3.98 -1.55
N THR A 61 2.44 4.85 -1.31
CA THR A 61 2.29 6.19 -1.94
C THR A 61 3.29 7.22 -1.41
N ASN A 62 3.93 6.97 -0.27
CA ASN A 62 4.93 7.82 0.36
C ASN A 62 6.39 7.31 0.23
N ASP A 63 6.61 6.22 -0.51
CA ASP A 63 7.97 5.70 -0.73
C ASP A 63 8.79 6.56 -1.72
N HIS A 64 10.11 6.34 -1.73
CA HIS A 64 11.06 7.05 -2.58
C HIS A 64 11.76 6.12 -3.58
N ASN A 65 12.47 6.72 -4.54
CA ASN A 65 13.30 5.98 -5.48
C ASN A 65 14.41 5.17 -4.76
N PRO A 66 14.87 4.04 -5.33
CA PRO A 66 14.42 3.45 -6.61
C PRO A 66 13.00 2.86 -6.54
N PRO A 67 12.30 2.70 -7.68
CA PRO A 67 10.99 2.04 -7.73
C PRO A 67 11.01 0.66 -7.08
N HIS A 68 10.14 0.45 -6.09
CA HIS A 68 10.09 -0.79 -5.32
C HIS A 68 8.67 -1.19 -4.92
N PHE A 69 8.48 -2.44 -4.56
CA PHE A 69 7.26 -2.95 -3.95
C PHE A 69 7.60 -3.68 -2.65
N HIS A 70 6.62 -3.77 -1.77
CA HIS A 70 6.70 -4.49 -0.50
C HIS A 70 6.00 -5.83 -0.63
N VAL A 71 6.52 -6.82 0.09
CA VAL A 71 5.90 -8.13 0.24
C VAL A 71 5.78 -8.43 1.72
N THR A 72 4.56 -8.72 2.14
CA THR A 72 4.27 -9.24 3.48
C THR A 72 3.88 -10.71 3.40
N ALA A 73 4.44 -11.54 4.27
CA ALA A 73 4.21 -12.98 4.33
C ALA A 73 4.36 -13.49 5.76
N ASP A 74 3.27 -13.92 6.40
CA ASP A 74 3.24 -14.34 7.81
C ASP A 74 3.86 -13.28 8.75
N ARG A 75 5.09 -13.52 9.23
CA ARG A 75 5.89 -12.63 10.10
C ARG A 75 6.99 -11.87 9.35
N TYR A 76 7.05 -12.02 8.04
CA TYR A 76 8.10 -11.48 7.18
C TYR A 76 7.59 -10.27 6.41
N GLU A 77 8.48 -9.29 6.27
CA GLU A 77 8.29 -8.11 5.45
C GLU A 77 9.59 -7.84 4.70
N ALA A 78 9.47 -7.60 3.39
CA ALA A 78 10.60 -7.40 2.50
C ALA A 78 10.26 -6.41 1.39
N LYS A 79 11.28 -5.70 0.90
CA LYS A 79 11.19 -4.72 -0.19
C LYS A 79 11.99 -5.21 -1.38
N PHE A 80 11.42 -5.10 -2.58
CA PHE A 80 12.05 -5.52 -3.81
C PHE A 80 12.03 -4.41 -4.85
N ARG A 81 13.15 -4.19 -5.53
CA ARG A 81 13.22 -3.25 -6.66
C ARG A 81 12.35 -3.74 -7.82
N ILE A 82 11.72 -2.83 -8.57
CA ILE A 82 10.82 -3.20 -9.69
C ILE A 82 11.61 -3.54 -10.97
N GLU A 83 12.49 -2.64 -11.41
CA GLU A 83 13.14 -2.76 -12.75
C GLU A 83 14.13 -3.92 -12.86
N ASN A 84 14.83 -4.19 -11.76
CA ASN A 84 15.77 -5.30 -11.64
C ASN A 84 15.45 -5.99 -10.31
N PRO A 85 14.47 -6.92 -10.28
CA PRO A 85 13.98 -7.54 -9.06
C PRO A 85 15.11 -8.13 -8.23
N ILE A 86 15.38 -7.45 -7.12
CA ILE A 86 16.33 -7.86 -6.08
C ILE A 86 15.76 -7.43 -4.73
N LEU A 87 16.08 -8.18 -3.68
CA LEU A 87 15.78 -7.78 -2.31
C LEU A 87 16.62 -6.56 -1.95
N ILE A 88 15.98 -5.45 -1.56
CA ILE A 88 16.65 -4.20 -1.16
C ILE A 88 16.44 -3.86 0.31
N GLY A 89 15.63 -4.62 1.03
CA GLY A 89 15.42 -4.43 2.47
C GLY A 89 14.47 -5.45 3.08
N GLY A 90 14.55 -5.62 4.39
CA GLY A 90 13.72 -6.57 5.14
C GLY A 90 14.25 -8.01 5.11
N LYS A 91 13.41 -8.96 5.47
CA LYS A 91 13.76 -10.38 5.58
C LYS A 91 12.61 -11.24 5.06
N ILE A 92 12.93 -12.22 4.22
CA ILE A 92 11.96 -13.22 3.77
C ILE A 92 12.70 -14.51 3.36
N PRO A 93 12.11 -15.71 3.56
CA PRO A 93 12.75 -16.97 3.23
C PRO A 93 13.15 -17.08 1.75
N ILE A 94 14.28 -17.74 1.48
CA ILE A 94 14.86 -17.86 0.11
C ILE A 94 13.90 -18.52 -0.90
N HIS A 95 13.11 -19.50 -0.45
CA HIS A 95 12.11 -20.16 -1.29
C HIS A 95 11.00 -19.18 -1.74
N SER A 96 10.60 -18.28 -0.85
CA SER A 96 9.63 -17.22 -1.17
C SER A 96 10.22 -16.17 -2.09
N GLN A 97 11.51 -15.82 -1.92
CA GLN A 97 12.19 -14.89 -2.83
C GLN A 97 12.13 -15.37 -4.27
N THR A 98 12.36 -16.66 -4.53
CA THR A 98 12.31 -17.21 -5.89
C THR A 98 10.95 -16.99 -6.55
N VAL A 99 9.85 -17.19 -5.81
CA VAL A 99 8.49 -16.96 -6.30
C VAL A 99 8.22 -15.47 -6.52
N ILE A 100 8.65 -14.61 -5.59
CA ILE A 100 8.50 -13.15 -5.67
C ILE A 100 9.23 -12.60 -6.89
N LEU A 101 10.48 -13.00 -7.10
CA LEU A 101 11.30 -12.52 -8.20
C LEU A 101 10.73 -12.92 -9.56
N ARG A 102 10.23 -14.16 -9.67
CA ARG A 102 9.53 -14.61 -10.87
C ARG A 102 8.28 -13.77 -11.14
N TRP A 103 7.42 -13.63 -10.13
CA TRP A 103 6.19 -12.84 -10.26
C TRP A 103 6.47 -11.38 -10.62
N ALA A 104 7.50 -10.78 -10.01
CA ALA A 104 7.88 -9.40 -10.28
C ALA A 104 8.33 -9.19 -11.72
N ARG A 105 9.11 -10.13 -12.29
CA ARG A 105 9.53 -10.09 -13.71
C ARG A 105 8.34 -10.20 -14.65
N GLU A 106 7.40 -11.09 -14.36
CA GLU A 106 6.18 -11.30 -15.16
C GLU A 106 5.23 -10.09 -15.10
N ASN A 107 5.33 -9.25 -14.05
CA ASN A 107 4.41 -8.12 -13.78
C ASN A 107 5.10 -6.75 -13.78
N GLN A 108 6.32 -6.66 -14.32
CA GLN A 108 7.17 -5.46 -14.19
C GLN A 108 6.50 -4.18 -14.72
N ASP A 109 5.91 -4.24 -15.92
CA ASP A 109 5.23 -3.10 -16.55
C ASP A 109 4.01 -2.64 -15.75
N TYR A 110 3.29 -3.58 -15.14
CA TYR A 110 2.18 -3.27 -14.27
C TYR A 110 2.64 -2.60 -12.97
N LEU A 111 3.69 -3.13 -12.35
CA LEU A 111 4.26 -2.58 -11.12
C LEU A 111 4.78 -1.15 -11.31
N ILE A 112 5.49 -0.88 -12.41
CA ILE A 112 6.02 0.46 -12.70
C ILE A 112 4.88 1.45 -12.97
N ARG A 113 3.84 1.04 -13.71
CA ARG A 113 2.64 1.87 -13.92
C ARG A 113 1.97 2.24 -12.60
N VAL A 114 1.73 1.24 -11.73
CA VAL A 114 1.11 1.50 -10.42
C VAL A 114 2.02 2.35 -9.53
N TRP A 115 3.33 2.14 -9.57
CA TRP A 115 4.29 2.98 -8.86
C TRP A 115 4.14 4.46 -9.25
N HIS A 116 4.06 4.76 -10.55
CA HIS A 116 3.85 6.14 -11.03
C HIS A 116 2.47 6.69 -10.65
N GLU A 117 1.40 5.88 -10.72
CA GLU A 117 0.05 6.29 -10.30
C GLU A 117 -0.04 6.61 -8.80
N CYS A 118 0.77 5.94 -7.98
CA CYS A 118 0.84 6.16 -6.53
C CYS A 118 1.62 7.42 -6.14
N ARG A 119 2.35 8.05 -7.08
CA ARG A 119 3.03 9.32 -6.83
C ARG A 119 2.11 10.47 -7.22
N PRO A 120 2.13 11.58 -6.44
CA PRO A 120 1.45 12.78 -6.88
C PRO A 120 2.05 13.20 -8.22
N ARG A 121 1.22 13.30 -9.27
CA ARG A 121 1.61 14.07 -10.46
C ARG A 121 1.99 15.45 -9.94
N ILE A 122 3.24 15.85 -10.12
CA ILE A 122 3.58 17.26 -10.12
C ILE A 122 2.75 17.82 -11.27
N ILE A 123 1.62 18.47 -10.96
CA ILE A 123 0.98 19.33 -11.93
C ILE A 123 1.98 20.48 -12.06
N GLU A 124 2.87 20.39 -13.06
CA GLU A 124 3.62 21.56 -13.47
C GLU A 124 2.58 22.64 -13.74
N LYS A 125 2.58 23.69 -12.91
CA LYS A 125 1.78 24.87 -13.21
C LYS A 125 2.29 25.38 -14.55
N SER A 126 1.53 25.10 -15.60
CA SER A 126 1.67 25.81 -16.84
C SER A 126 1.29 27.26 -16.56
N SER A 127 2.23 28.16 -16.91
CA SER A 127 2.13 29.63 -16.94
C SER A 127 2.46 30.38 -15.65
#